data_AF-A0A842S942-F1
#
_entry.id   AF-A0A842S942-F1
#
_cell.length_a   1.000
_cell.length_b   1.000
_cell.length_c   1.000
_cell.angle_alpha   90.00
_cell.angle_beta   90.00
_cell.angle_gamma   90.00
#
_symmetry.space_group_name_H-M   'P 1'
#
loop_
_entity.id
_entity.type
_entity.pdbx_description
1 polymer ?
#
loop_
_entity_poly.entity_id
_entity_poly.type
_entity_poly.pdbx_seq_one_letter_code
_entity_poly.pdbx_strand_id
1 'polypeptide(L)'
;MNNNTEISEEEISVAAYYIWEKQHPYEILCWYLAERELYIKKGFQKPTKKMTRQRAGQIFSEHPPYDVLCWIIGKYNVVISQNLPNQHEISSLSE
;
A
#
# COMPACT_ATOMS: atom_id res chain seq x y z
N MET A 1 4.59 -5.03 23.99
CA MET A 1 3.54 -5.70 23.21
C MET A 1 4.07 -5.85 21.80
N ASN A 2 4.66 -7.01 21.49
CA ASN A 2 5.13 -7.34 20.13
C ASN A 2 4.04 -8.16 19.47
N ASN A 3 3.09 -7.50 18.83
CA ASN A 3 2.17 -8.17 17.93
C ASN A 3 2.95 -8.40 16.63
N ASN A 4 3.68 -9.51 16.56
CA ASN A 4 4.15 -10.04 15.28
C ASN A 4 2.90 -10.46 14.50
N THR A 5 2.22 -9.50 13.88
CA THR A 5 1.21 -9.79 12.87
C THR A 5 2.00 -10.35 11.69
N GLU A 6 2.12 -11.66 11.63
CA GLU A 6 2.76 -12.36 10.54
C GLU A 6 1.91 -12.09 9.29
N ILE A 7 2.41 -11.21 8.42
CA ILE A 7 1.70 -10.86 7.18
C ILE A 7 1.80 -12.09 6.27
N SER A 8 0.67 -12.69 5.93
CA SER A 8 0.64 -13.90 5.10
C SER A 8 1.20 -13.61 3.71
N GLU A 9 2.23 -14.36 3.29
CA GLU A 9 2.77 -14.27 1.93
C GLU A 9 1.71 -14.61 0.87
N GLU A 10 0.74 -15.46 1.18
CA GLU A 10 -0.37 -15.78 0.29
C GLU A 10 -1.29 -14.58 0.09
N GLU A 11 -1.62 -13.83 1.16
CA GLU A 11 -2.41 -12.60 1.06
C GLU A 11 -1.67 -11.54 0.24
N ILE A 12 -0.35 -11.40 0.46
CA ILE A 12 0.48 -10.50 -0.34
C ILE A 12 0.46 -10.91 -1.81
N SER A 13 0.63 -12.21 -2.09
CA SER A 13 0.65 -12.76 -3.45
C SER A 13 -0.65 -12.50 -4.20
N VAL A 14 -1.80 -12.77 -3.55
CA VAL A 14 -3.13 -12.47 -4.12
C VAL A 14 -3.30 -10.97 -4.36
N ALA A 15 -2.91 -10.12 -3.39
CA ALA A 15 -2.99 -8.67 -3.56
C ALA A 15 -2.09 -8.17 -4.69
N ALA A 16 -0.88 -8.70 -4.83
CA ALA A 16 0.08 -8.38 -5.88
C ALA A 16 -0.41 -8.80 -7.26
N TYR A 17 -1.01 -9.99 -7.37
CA TYR A 17 -1.62 -10.50 -8.59
C TYR A 17 -2.66 -9.52 -9.15
N TYR A 18 -3.59 -9.05 -8.30
CA TYR A 18 -4.62 -8.10 -8.74
C TYR A 18 -4.09 -6.72 -9.13
N ILE A 19 -2.88 -6.35 -8.69
CA ILE A 19 -2.21 -5.13 -9.14
C ILE A 19 -1.57 -5.36 -10.51
N TRP A 20 -0.88 -6.49 -10.67
CA TRP A 20 -0.24 -6.87 -11.92
C TRP A 20 -1.25 -7.06 -13.07
N GLU A 21 -2.38 -7.70 -12.79
CA GLU A 21 -3.45 -7.93 -13.76
C GLU A 21 -4.01 -6.62 -14.36
N LYS A 22 -3.99 -5.53 -13.59
CA LYS A 22 -4.44 -4.20 -14.06
C LYS A 22 -3.49 -3.54 -15.04
N GLN A 23 -2.26 -4.06 -15.21
CA GLN A 23 -1.27 -3.59 -16.17
C GLN A 23 -1.06 -2.07 -16.12
N HIS A 24 -1.00 -1.52 -14.90
CA HIS A 24 -0.76 -0.09 -14.71
C HIS A 24 0.60 0.31 -15.30
N PRO A 25 0.72 1.52 -15.87
CA PRO A 25 2.02 2.06 -16.28
C PRO A 25 3.01 2.09 -15.12
N TYR A 26 4.30 1.94 -15.43
CA TYR A 26 5.36 1.82 -14.42
C TYR A 26 5.42 3.04 -13.47
N GLU A 27 5.27 4.25 -14.01
CA GLU A 27 5.22 5.49 -13.25
C GLU A 27 4.02 5.56 -12.29
N ILE A 28 2.91 4.92 -12.66
CA ILE A 28 1.72 4.81 -11.81
C ILE A 28 1.98 3.84 -10.66
N LEU A 29 2.68 2.72 -10.91
CA LEU A 29 3.11 1.83 -9.82
C LEU A 29 4.09 2.52 -8.86
N CYS A 30 5.04 3.31 -9.38
CA CYS A 30 5.93 4.12 -8.55
C CYS A 30 5.14 5.10 -7.67
N TRP A 31 4.10 5.74 -8.23
CA TRP A 31 3.19 6.61 -7.48
C TRP A 31 2.42 5.86 -6.39
N TYR A 32 1.86 4.70 -6.73
CA TYR A 32 1.09 3.86 -5.81
C TYR A 32 1.93 3.35 -4.64
N LEU A 33 3.17 2.94 -4.92
CA LEU A 33 4.11 2.54 -3.88
C LEU A 33 4.44 3.72 -2.97
N ALA A 34 4.78 4.88 -3.54
CA ALA A 34 5.10 6.09 -2.79
C ALA A 34 3.96 6.52 -1.86
N GLU A 35 2.73 6.52 -2.35
CA GLU A 35 1.55 6.94 -1.57
C GLU A 35 1.35 6.04 -0.34
N ARG A 36 1.44 4.72 -0.54
CA ARG A 36 1.28 3.72 0.53
C ARG A 36 2.41 3.77 1.54
N GLU A 37 3.65 3.83 1.07
CA GLU A 37 4.83 3.93 1.93
C GLU A 37 4.74 5.17 2.83
N LEU A 38 4.38 6.33 2.26
CA LEU A 38 4.22 7.56 3.02
C LEU A 38 3.01 7.51 3.96
N TYR A 39 1.90 6.91 3.53
CA TYR A 39 0.71 6.75 4.37
C TYR A 39 1.03 5.95 5.64
N ILE A 40 1.72 4.81 5.50
CA ILE A 40 2.16 3.99 6.62
C ILE A 40 3.16 4.74 7.50
N LYS A 41 4.21 5.35 6.91
CA LYS A 41 5.24 6.11 7.65
C LYS A 41 4.68 7.30 8.43
N LYS A 42 3.54 7.85 8.03
CA LYS A 42 2.87 8.98 8.68
C LYS A 42 1.78 8.56 9.66
N GLY A 43 1.74 7.28 10.05
CA GLY A 43 0.73 6.76 10.97
C GLY A 43 -0.68 6.79 10.37
N PHE A 44 -0.82 6.29 9.15
CA PHE A 44 -2.10 6.18 8.44
C PHE A 44 -2.76 7.54 8.13
N GLN A 45 -1.94 8.57 7.91
CA GLN A 45 -2.37 9.89 7.47
C GLN A 45 -2.04 10.12 5.99
N LYS A 46 -3.01 10.66 5.23
CA LYS A 46 -2.86 10.89 3.79
C LYS A 46 -1.67 11.80 3.48
N PRO A 47 -0.71 11.38 2.63
CA PRO A 47 0.40 12.24 2.22
C PRO A 47 -0.06 13.33 1.26
N THR A 48 0.70 14.43 1.20
CA THR A 48 0.42 15.48 0.21
C THR A 48 0.92 15.06 -1.17
N LYS A 49 0.28 15.57 -2.23
CA LYS A 49 0.69 15.31 -3.62
C LYS A 49 2.17 15.62 -3.88
N LYS A 50 2.71 16.67 -3.25
CA LYS A 50 4.13 17.05 -3.36
C LYS A 50 5.05 15.97 -2.79
N MET A 51 4.74 15.45 -1.60
CA MET A 51 5.52 14.37 -0.97
C MET A 51 5.45 13.10 -1.80
N THR A 52 4.25 12.70 -2.24
CA THR A 52 4.06 11.52 -3.08
C THR A 52 4.84 11.63 -4.37
N ARG A 53 4.79 12.78 -5.06
CA ARG A 53 5.56 13.02 -6.29
C ARG A 53 7.06 12.89 -6.07
N GLN A 54 7.59 13.49 -5.00
CA GLN A 54 9.02 13.41 -4.68
C GLN A 54 9.45 11.96 -4.44
N ARG A 55 8.68 11.21 -3.64
CA ARG A 55 9.01 9.82 -3.32
C ARG A 55 8.85 8.90 -4.53
N ALA A 56 7.81 9.09 -5.35
CA ALA A 56 7.62 8.35 -6.59
C ALA A 56 8.78 8.56 -7.57
N GLY A 57 9.32 9.79 -7.65
CA GLY A 57 10.51 10.08 -8.47
C GLY A 57 11.78 9.36 -8.00
N GLN A 58 11.95 9.21 -6.68
CA GLN A 58 13.06 8.41 -6.12
C GLN A 58 12.91 6.93 -6.49
N ILE A 59 11.73 6.36 -6.27
CA ILE A 59 11.43 4.95 -6.63
C ILE A 59 11.64 4.72 -8.13
N PHE A 60 11.16 5.63 -8.97
CA PHE A 60 11.36 5.54 -10.42
C PHE A 60 12.85 5.50 -10.77
N SER A 61 13.65 6.34 -10.11
CA SER A 61 15.09 6.44 -10.35
C SER A 61 15.88 5.24 -9.83
N GLU A 62 15.35 4.52 -8.83
CA GLU A 62 15.90 3.24 -8.34
C GLU A 62 15.62 2.08 -9.32
N HIS A 63 14.72 2.27 -10.29
CA HIS A 63 14.34 1.30 -11.32
C HIS A 63 14.05 -0.14 -10.81
N PRO A 64 13.24 -0.34 -9.73
CA PRO A 64 12.85 -1.67 -9.30
C PRO A 64 12.08 -2.43 -10.40
N PRO A 65 12.19 -3.76 -10.47
CA PRO A 65 11.37 -4.57 -11.37
C PRO A 65 9.87 -4.39 -11.15
N TYR A 66 9.08 -4.55 -12.21
CA TYR A 66 7.62 -4.32 -12.19
C TYR A 66 6.89 -5.25 -11.20
N ASP A 67 7.25 -6.53 -11.20
CA ASP A 67 6.73 -7.54 -10.28
C ASP A 67 7.08 -7.23 -8.82
N VAL A 68 8.29 -6.72 -8.57
CA VAL A 68 8.71 -6.24 -7.25
C VAL A 68 7.86 -5.04 -6.80
N LEU A 69 7.54 -4.11 -7.69
CA LEU A 69 6.61 -3.02 -7.38
C LEU A 69 5.22 -3.57 -7.01
N CYS A 70 4.66 -4.48 -7.81
CA CYS A 70 3.38 -5.13 -7.53
C CYS A 70 3.38 -5.83 -6.16
N TRP A 71 4.45 -6.57 -5.85
CA TRP A 71 4.61 -7.28 -4.58
C TRP A 71 4.61 -6.32 -3.39
N ILE A 72 5.42 -5.25 -3.43
CA ILE A 72 5.53 -4.32 -2.30
C ILE A 72 4.23 -3.52 -2.13
N ILE A 73 3.58 -3.12 -3.23
CA ILE A 73 2.26 -2.47 -3.18
C ILE A 73 1.23 -3.42 -2.57
N GLY A 74 1.22 -4.70 -2.95
CA GLY A 74 0.36 -5.73 -2.37
C GLY A 74 0.59 -5.88 -0.87
N LYS A 75 1.85 -5.97 -0.44
CA LYS A 75 2.23 -6.02 0.98
C LYS A 75 1.70 -4.82 1.75
N TYR A 76 1.86 -3.61 1.22
CA TYR A 76 1.34 -2.43 1.89
C TYR A 76 -0.19 -2.35 1.89
N ASN A 77 -0.88 -2.88 0.88
CA ASN A 77 -2.34 -3.00 0.92
C ASN A 77 -2.79 -3.88 2.09
N VAL A 78 -2.14 -5.04 2.30
CA VAL A 78 -2.45 -5.95 3.42
C VAL A 78 -2.20 -5.28 4.77
N VAL A 79 -1.06 -4.59 4.92
CA VAL A 79 -0.75 -3.82 6.14
C VAL A 79 -1.82 -2.77 6.41
N ILE A 80 -2.22 -2.02 5.38
CA ILE A 80 -3.22 -0.97 5.52
C ILE A 80 -4.58 -1.58 5.88
N SER A 81 -5.02 -2.66 5.24
CA SER A 81 -6.31 -3.29 5.55
C SER A 81 -6.38 -3.81 6.98
N GLN A 82 -5.28 -4.35 7.51
CA GLN A 82 -5.21 -4.82 8.90
C GLN A 82 -5.23 -3.69 9.95
N ASN A 83 -4.93 -2.45 9.54
CA ASN A 83 -4.85 -1.28 10.43
C ASN A 83 -5.99 -0.27 10.23
N LEU A 84 -6.89 -0.50 9.27
CA LEU A 84 -8.11 0.26 9.14
C LEU A 84 -9.15 -0.32 10.11
N PRO A 85 -9.80 0.51 10.95
CA PRO A 85 -10.93 0.03 11.76
C PRO A 85 -12.02 -0.48 10.82
N ASN A 86 -12.50 -1.71 11.07
CA ASN A 86 -13.63 -2.30 10.36
C ASN A 86 -14.75 -1.27 10.27
N GLN A 87 -15.15 -0.85 9.06
CA GLN A 87 -16.28 0.06 8.88
C GLN A 87 -17.64 -0.57 9.26
N HIS A 88 -17.64 -1.78 9.82
CA HIS A 88 -18.82 -2.50 10.27
C HIS A 88 -19.27 -2.19 11.71
N GLU A 89 -18.51 -1.44 12.52
CA GLU A 89 -18.94 -1.09 13.90
C GLU A 89 -19.58 0.30 14.02
N ILE A 90 -19.64 1.11 12.95
CA ILE A 90 -20.22 2.46 13.02
C ILE A 90 -21.74 2.46 12.79
N SER A 91 -22.35 1.37 12.30
CA SER A 91 -23.81 1.30 12.09
C SER A 91 -24.62 0.92 13.34
N SER A 92 -23.99 0.70 14.50
CA SER A 92 -24.69 0.33 15.75
C SER A 92 -24.68 1.43 16.81
N LEU A 93 -24.34 2.67 16.45
CA LEU A 93 -24.36 3.83 17.38
C LEU A 93 -25.27 4.96 16.90
N SER A 94 -26.27 4.65 16.08
CA SER A 94 -27.39 5.54 15.79
C SER A 94 -28.70 4.83 16.08
N GLU A 95 -28.97 4.61 17.37
CA GLU A 95 -30.34 4.54 17.91
C GLU A 95 -30.63 5.83 18.67
#